data_AF-A0A351TLV5-F1
#
_entry.id   AF-A0A351TLV5-F1
#
_cell.length_a   1.000
_cell.length_b   1.000
_cell.length_c   1.000
_cell.angle_alpha   90.00
_cell.angle_beta   90.00
_cell.angle_gamma   90.00
#
_symmetry.space_group_name_H-M   'P 1'
#
loop_
_entity.id
_entity.type
_entity.pdbx_description
1 polymer ?
#
loop_
_entity_poly.entity_id
_entity_poly.type
_entity_poly.pdbx_seq_one_letter_code
_entity_poly.pdbx_strand_id
1 'polypeptide(L)'
;MDKYMNKLIKRYLGTFMNRSRDKIALSDKLYKRDLEDSAKLEERYNALKLDKKERMLINDYISCLMARENRMADISYIAGVGDAIRFLNAIGLLEGSKKDNGTSGTM
;
A
#
# COMPACT_ATOMS: atom_id res chain seq x y z
N MET A 1 11.07 7.46 -13.84
CA MET A 1 9.74 6.96 -13.42
C MET A 1 8.72 7.88 -14.02
N ASP A 2 8.10 7.45 -15.12
CA ASP A 2 7.23 8.34 -15.88
C ASP A 2 6.00 8.77 -15.08
N LYS A 3 5.61 10.03 -15.29
CA LYS A 3 4.37 10.63 -14.79
C LYS A 3 3.13 9.75 -15.10
N TYR A 4 3.20 8.99 -16.20
CA TYR A 4 2.20 8.02 -16.61
C TYR A 4 2.10 6.81 -15.66
N MET A 5 3.23 6.21 -15.28
CA MET A 5 3.27 5.08 -14.35
C MET A 5 2.67 5.43 -12.99
N ASN A 6 3.05 6.59 -12.43
CA ASN A 6 2.48 7.06 -11.16
C ASN A 6 0.97 7.32 -11.23
N LYS A 7 0.46 7.77 -12.38
CA LYS A 7 -0.98 8.00 -12.59
C LYS A 7 -1.76 6.69 -12.72
N LEU A 8 -1.17 5.69 -13.38
CA LEU A 8 -1.77 4.37 -13.57
C LEU A 8 -1.83 3.60 -12.24
N ILE A 9 -0.74 3.62 -11.47
CA ILE A 9 -0.66 2.99 -10.14
C ILE A 9 -1.72 3.59 -9.21
N LYS A 10 -1.81 4.94 -9.13
CA LYS A 10 -2.80 5.58 -8.27
C LYS A 10 -4.25 5.32 -8.65
N ARG A 11 -4.57 5.21 -9.95
CA ARG A 11 -5.97 5.18 -10.43
C ARG A 11 -6.58 3.78 -10.46
N TYR A 12 -5.79 2.74 -10.71
CA TYR A 12 -6.30 1.37 -10.92
C TYR A 12 -5.83 0.34 -9.90
N LEU A 13 -4.62 0.48 -9.34
CA LEU A 13 -4.11 -0.51 -8.38
C LEU A 13 -4.65 -0.34 -6.95
N GLY A 14 -5.13 0.85 -6.57
CA GLY A 14 -5.69 1.09 -5.22
C GLY A 14 -6.81 0.11 -4.83
N THR A 15 -7.76 -0.14 -5.73
CA THR A 15 -8.88 -1.07 -5.48
C THR A 15 -8.45 -2.53 -5.47
N PHE A 16 -7.52 -2.92 -6.37
CA PHE A 16 -7.01 -4.29 -6.43
C PHE A 16 -6.18 -4.63 -5.19
N MET A 17 -5.36 -3.66 -4.76
CA MET A 17 -4.53 -3.75 -3.56
C MET A 17 -5.35 -3.95 -2.30
N ASN A 18 -6.43 -3.17 -2.09
CA ASN A 18 -7.27 -3.34 -0.90
C ASN A 18 -7.76 -4.79 -0.80
N ARG A 19 -8.21 -5.39 -1.91
CA ARG A 19 -8.67 -6.80 -1.92
C ARG A 19 -7.56 -7.80 -1.57
N SER A 20 -6.37 -7.66 -2.16
CA SER A 20 -5.27 -8.59 -1.88
C SER A 20 -4.72 -8.41 -0.46
N ARG A 21 -4.56 -7.15 -0.02
CA ARG A 21 -4.09 -6.81 1.33
C ARG A 21 -5.04 -7.34 2.38
N ASP A 22 -6.34 -7.07 2.24
CA ASP A 22 -7.35 -7.50 3.22
C ASP A 22 -7.37 -9.03 3.32
N LYS A 23 -7.23 -9.75 2.20
CA LYS A 23 -7.09 -11.22 2.22
C LYS A 23 -5.87 -11.68 3.02
N ILE A 24 -4.70 -11.06 2.79
CA ILE A 24 -3.46 -11.41 3.50
C ILE A 24 -3.60 -11.08 4.99
N ALA A 25 -4.06 -9.87 5.32
CA ALA A 25 -4.28 -9.41 6.68
C ALA A 25 -5.26 -10.32 7.45
N LEU A 26 -6.37 -10.72 6.81
CA LEU A 26 -7.34 -11.66 7.38
C LEU A 26 -6.82 -13.10 7.46
N SER A 27 -5.66 -13.42 6.90
CA SER A 27 -5.00 -14.72 7.07
C SER A 27 -3.85 -14.68 8.08
N ASP A 28 -3.32 -13.49 8.36
CA ASP A 28 -2.18 -13.31 9.25
C ASP A 28 -2.60 -13.37 10.73
N LYS A 29 -1.98 -14.27 11.49
CA LYS A 29 -2.32 -14.49 12.91
C LYS A 29 -1.81 -13.38 13.82
N LEU A 30 -0.70 -12.73 13.48
CA LEU A 30 -0.14 -11.65 14.28
C LEU A 30 -1.00 -10.40 14.11
N TYR A 31 -1.33 -10.05 12.86
CA TYR A 31 -2.23 -8.95 12.55
C TYR A 31 -3.59 -9.07 13.25
N LYS A 32 -4.18 -10.28 13.27
CA LYS A 32 -5.44 -10.51 13.99
C LYS A 32 -5.32 -10.26 15.48
N ARG A 33 -4.22 -10.71 16.10
CA ARG A 33 -3.97 -10.48 17.52
C ARG A 33 -3.81 -8.99 17.80
N ASP A 34 -3.01 -8.30 16.99
CA ASP A 34 -2.80 -6.86 17.12
C ASP A 34 -4.12 -6.08 16.95
N LEU A 35 -5.01 -6.52 16.05
CA LEU A 35 -6.34 -5.94 15.87
C LEU A 35 -7.20 -6.11 17.13
N GLU A 36 -7.23 -7.30 17.73
CA GLU A 36 -7.94 -7.56 18.98
C GLU A 36 -7.38 -6.74 20.15
N ASP A 37 -6.06 -6.64 20.24
CA ASP A 37 -5.39 -5.88 21.31
C ASP A 37 -5.61 -4.38 21.14
N SER A 38 -5.61 -3.87 19.91
CA SER A 38 -5.98 -2.48 19.60
C SER A 38 -7.42 -2.18 20.00
N ALA A 39 -8.36 -3.08 19.72
CA ALA A 39 -9.78 -2.90 20.10
C ALA A 39 -9.94 -2.81 21.63
N LYS A 40 -9.29 -3.72 22.38
CA LYS A 40 -9.29 -3.68 23.85
C LYS A 40 -8.65 -2.40 24.40
N LEU A 41 -7.60 -1.91 23.76
CA LEU A 41 -6.95 -0.66 24.17
C LEU A 41 -7.84 0.55 23.91
N GLU A 42 -8.55 0.57 22.79
CA GLU A 42 -9.51 1.62 22.45
C GLU A 42 -10.66 1.70 23.47
N GLU A 43 -11.20 0.55 23.89
CA GLU A 43 -12.20 0.48 24.98
C GLU A 43 -11.67 1.12 26.27
N ARG A 44 -10.45 0.75 26.68
CA ARG A 44 -9.80 1.30 27.88
C ARG A 44 -9.55 2.80 27.76
N TYR A 45 -9.12 3.27 26.59
CA TYR A 45 -8.93 4.69 26.30
C TYR A 45 -10.25 5.49 26.39
N ASN A 46 -11.33 4.93 25.86
CA ASN A 46 -12.66 5.54 25.93
C ASN A 46 -13.20 5.61 27.36
N ALA A 47 -12.84 4.66 28.22
CA ALA A 47 -13.21 4.65 29.63
C ALA A 47 -12.44 5.66 30.50
N LEU A 48 -11.35 6.27 30.01
CA LEU A 48 -10.57 7.25 30.77
C LEU A 48 -11.39 8.52 31.07
N LYS A 49 -11.32 9.00 32.30
CA LYS A 49 -11.92 10.28 32.72
C LYS A 49 -10.98 11.45 32.42
N LEU A 50 -10.76 11.70 31.12
CA LEU A 50 -9.95 12.81 30.62
C LEU A 50 -10.79 14.08 30.49
N ASP A 51 -10.18 15.24 30.71
CA ASP A 51 -10.80 16.51 30.30
C ASP A 51 -10.98 16.54 28.78
N LYS A 52 -11.95 17.34 28.32
CA LYS A 52 -12.25 17.50 26.89
C LYS A 52 -11.01 17.94 26.10
N LYS A 53 -10.19 18.86 26.62
CA LYS A 53 -9.00 19.36 25.90
C LYS A 53 -7.93 18.29 25.78
N GLU A 54 -7.70 17.53 26.84
CA GLU A 54 -6.73 16.42 26.85
C GLU A 54 -7.15 15.33 25.86
N ARG A 55 -8.42 14.93 25.89
CA ARG A 55 -8.98 13.94 24.96
C ARG A 55 -8.89 14.41 23.51
N MET A 56 -9.18 15.69 23.24
CA MET A 56 -9.07 16.27 21.91
C MET A 56 -7.61 16.25 21.41
N LEU A 57 -6.66 16.68 22.24
CA LEU A 57 -5.24 16.66 21.90
C LEU A 57 -4.73 15.25 21.55
N ILE A 58 -5.10 14.24 22.36
CA ILE A 58 -4.70 12.85 22.12
C ILE A 58 -5.34 12.31 20.85
N ASN A 59 -6.64 12.56 20.63
CA ASN A 59 -7.34 12.14 19.41
C ASN A 59 -6.72 12.76 18.15
N ASP A 60 -6.40 14.05 18.19
CA ASP A 60 -5.78 14.76 17.07
C ASP A 60 -4.39 14.21 16.78
N TYR A 61 -3.61 13.92 17.83
CA TYR A 61 -2.30 13.29 17.69
C TYR A 61 -2.39 11.88 17.07
N ILE A 62 -3.29 11.03 17.56
CA ILE A 62 -3.54 9.69 16.98
C ILE A 62 -3.98 9.81 15.53
N SER A 63 -4.89 10.73 15.23
CA SER A 63 -5.37 10.97 13.86
C SER A 63 -4.23 11.38 12.93
N CYS A 64 -3.36 12.28 13.38
CA CYS A 64 -2.17 12.70 12.62
C CYS A 64 -1.21 11.54 12.37
N LEU A 65 -0.94 10.71 13.39
CA LEU A 65 -0.11 9.51 13.26
C LEU A 65 -0.70 8.53 12.25
N MET A 66 -1.99 8.18 12.38
CA MET A 66 -2.66 7.26 11.45
C MET A 66 -2.67 7.80 10.02
N ALA A 67 -2.92 9.10 9.83
CA ALA A 67 -2.86 9.72 8.51
C ALA A 67 -1.47 9.63 7.89
N ARG A 68 -0.41 9.86 8.68
CA ARG A 68 0.99 9.72 8.23
C ARG A 68 1.31 8.27 7.85
N GLU A 69 0.99 7.31 8.71
CA GLU A 69 1.27 5.89 8.45
C GLU A 69 0.49 5.34 7.26
N ASN A 70 -0.79 5.70 7.12
CA ASN A 70 -1.58 5.37 5.93
C ASN A 70 -0.93 5.92 4.65
N ARG A 71 -0.44 7.17 4.70
CA ARG A 71 0.27 7.75 3.56
C ARG A 71 1.60 7.06 3.26
N MET A 72 2.32 6.60 4.29
CA MET A 72 3.54 5.84 4.10
C MET A 72 3.24 4.48 3.47
N ALA A 73 2.17 3.79 3.88
CA ALA A 73 1.74 2.53 3.26
C ALA A 73 1.44 2.70 1.76
N ASP A 74 0.74 3.78 1.37
CA ASP A 74 0.52 4.12 -0.04
C ASP A 74 1.84 4.33 -0.80
N ILE A 75 2.80 5.05 -0.21
CA ILE A 75 4.12 5.31 -0.83
C ILE A 75 4.90 4.00 -0.99
N SER A 76 4.99 3.19 0.06
CA SER A 76 5.67 1.89 0.05
C SER A 76 5.10 0.97 -1.01
N TYR A 77 3.78 0.99 -1.21
CA TYR A 77 3.15 0.21 -2.27
C TYR A 77 3.54 0.71 -3.67
N ILE A 78 3.45 2.03 -3.91
CA ILE A 78 3.83 2.62 -5.22
C ILE A 78 5.29 2.30 -5.53
N ALA A 79 6.17 2.45 -4.54
CA ALA A 79 7.58 2.11 -4.65
C ALA A 79 7.75 0.61 -4.96
N GLY A 80 7.14 -0.27 -4.17
CA GLY A 80 7.25 -1.72 -4.33
C GLY A 80 6.77 -2.23 -5.69
N VAL A 81 5.66 -1.69 -6.22
CA VAL A 81 5.20 -2.01 -7.58
C VAL A 81 6.22 -1.54 -8.63
N GLY A 82 6.75 -0.32 -8.48
CA GLY A 82 7.79 0.21 -9.36
C GLY A 82 9.06 -0.65 -9.35
N ASP A 83 9.50 -1.07 -8.16
CA ASP A 83 10.68 -1.91 -7.96
C ASP A 83 10.47 -3.32 -8.52
N ALA A 84 9.28 -3.91 -8.32
CA ALA A 84 8.93 -5.20 -8.91
C ALA A 84 8.97 -5.16 -10.44
N ILE A 85 8.42 -4.11 -11.07
CA ILE A 85 8.47 -3.95 -12.53
C ILE A 85 9.91 -3.83 -13.02
N ARG A 86 10.74 -3.02 -12.36
CA ARG A 86 12.16 -2.89 -12.70
C ARG A 86 12.90 -4.20 -12.55
N PHE A 87 12.65 -4.93 -11.47
CA PHE A 87 13.24 -6.23 -11.22
C PHE A 87 12.86 -7.22 -12.33
N LEU A 88 11.57 -7.36 -12.65
CA LEU A 88 11.08 -8.24 -13.71
C LEU A 88 11.65 -7.87 -15.09
N ASN A 89 11.79 -6.57 -15.39
CA ASN A 89 12.45 -6.11 -16.61
C ASN A 89 13.92 -6.50 -16.65
N ALA A 90 14.65 -6.30 -15.54
CA ALA A 90 16.07 -6.59 -15.44
C ALA A 90 16.38 -8.08 -15.64
N ILE A 91 15.48 -8.97 -15.23
CA ILE A 91 15.62 -10.42 -15.43
C ILE A 91 14.98 -10.93 -16.73
N GLY A 92 14.54 -10.03 -17.62
CA GLY A 92 14.01 -10.39 -18.94
C GLY A 92 12.62 -11.02 -18.93
N LEU A 93 11.87 -10.95 -17.83
CA LEU A 93 10.50 -11.48 -17.74
C LEU A 93 9.42 -10.52 -18.26
N LEU A 94 9.80 -9.25 -18.51
CA LEU A 94 8.95 -8.28 -19.19
C LEU A 94 9.35 -8.15 -20.68
N GLU A 95 9.43 -9.27 -21.41
CA GLU A 95 9.53 -9.21 -22.88
C GLU A 95 8.15 -8.90 -23.49
N GLY A 96 8.06 -7.79 -24.23
CA GLY A 96 6.82 -7.33 -24.86
C GLY A 96 7.04 -6.33 -25.99
N SER A 97 7.97 -6.65 -26.91
CA SER A 97 7.94 -6.32 -28.35
C SER A 97 9.33 -6.52 -28.94
N LYS A 98 9.72 -7.79 -29.18
CA LYS A 98 10.61 -8.03 -30.33
C LYS A 98 9.83 -7.51 -31.54
N LYS A 99 10.26 -6.37 -32.09
CA LYS A 99 9.90 -6.02 -33.46
C LYS A 99 10.34 -7.22 -34.29
N ASP A 100 9.40 -7.85 -34.98
CA ASP A 100 9.71 -8.60 -36.18
C ASP A 100 10.47 -7.63 -37.09
N ASN A 101 11.80 -7.68 -37.01
CA ASN A 101 12.63 -7.22 -38.09
C ASN A 101 12.43 -8.26 -39.20
N GLY A 102 11.36 -8.06 -39.97
CA GLY A 102 11.14 -8.79 -41.20
C GLY A 102 12.42 -8.71 -42.02
N THR A 103 13.14 -9.82 -42.09
CA THR A 103 14.09 -10.08 -43.15
C THR A 103 13.29 -10.24 -44.43
N SER A 104 12.96 -9.10 -45.04
CA SER A 104 12.89 -9.01 -46.49
C SER A 104 14.33 -8.88 -46.98
N GLY A 105 14.91 -10.01 -47.38
CA GLY A 105 16.12 -10.11 -48.21
C GLY A 105 15.80 -11.19 -49.23
N THR A 106 15.09 -10.87 -50.31
CA THR A 106 15.64 -10.61 -51.65
C THR A 106 16.71 -11.62 -52.10
N MET A 107 16.32 -12.37 -53.15
CA MET A 107 17.06 -13.26 -54.06
C MET A 107 17.37 -14.67 -53.57
#